data_AF-A0A925C4S1-F1
#
_entry.id   AF-A0A925C4S1-F1
#
_cell.length_a   1.000
_cell.length_b   1.000
_cell.length_c   1.000
_cell.angle_alpha   90.00
_cell.angle_beta   90.00
_cell.angle_gamma   90.00
#
_symmetry.space_group_name_H-M   'P 1'
#
loop_
_entity.id
_entity.type
_entity.pdbx_description
1 polymer ?
#
loop_
_entity_poly.entity_id
_entity_poly.type
_entity_poly.pdbx_seq_one_letter_code
_entity_poly.pdbx_strand_id
1 'polypeptide(L)'
;MNVQPSGDEPRCVRLASCSFPVADWAWPWAAERADAIAHDWARRLALVPQLFDGTVYLLRERAIAGAALTGTVFKTDFKTFLYWRDHRAEGAGVFEVFGTSLIRSAEGHILLGRQGPGQLNSGRVYPPSGLIDGDDLCGAAIDIDASIARELAEETGLTPGSLERVPGYIAAVNGWQVAVAIEWRSPLAAEALRKRILGFIEAEAQPELDDIVIVRRRSDIDARTMPGHAQALLRTLLPA
;
A
#
# COMPACT_ATOMS: atom_id res chain seq x y z
N MET A 1 3.33 31.54 7.79
CA MET A 1 4.19 30.59 8.51
C MET A 1 3.28 29.48 9.04
N ASN A 2 2.96 28.50 8.18
CA ASN A 2 2.10 27.38 8.57
C ASN A 2 2.99 26.22 8.94
N VAL A 3 3.18 26.04 10.25
CA VAL A 3 3.69 24.80 10.82
C VAL A 3 2.66 23.72 10.51
N GLN A 4 3.00 22.78 9.62
CA GLN A 4 2.16 21.60 9.44
C GLN A 4 2.25 20.74 10.70
N PRO A 5 1.12 20.26 11.24
CA PRO A 5 1.15 19.45 12.44
C PRO A 5 1.78 18.09 12.15
N SER A 6 2.83 17.77 12.91
CA SER A 6 3.24 16.39 13.14
C SER A 6 2.18 15.73 14.03
N GLY A 7 1.33 14.85 13.49
CA GLY A 7 0.47 13.98 14.30
C GLY A 7 -1.02 13.89 13.95
N ASP A 8 -1.44 14.06 12.69
CA ASP A 8 -2.85 13.80 12.34
C ASP A 8 -3.19 12.29 12.42
N GLU A 9 -4.28 11.98 13.10
CA GLU A 9 -4.90 10.65 13.13
C GLU A 9 -5.14 10.14 11.69
N PRO A 10 -4.90 8.85 11.40
CA PRO A 10 -5.19 8.30 10.08
C PRO A 10 -6.63 8.60 9.65
N ARG A 11 -6.79 9.22 8.47
CA ARG A 11 -8.10 9.60 7.94
C ARG A 11 -8.42 8.82 6.66
N CYS A 12 -9.67 8.38 6.54
CA CYS A 12 -10.17 7.78 5.32
C CYS A 12 -11.11 8.71 4.56
N VAL A 13 -10.98 8.74 3.25
CA VAL A 13 -11.85 9.52 2.35
C VAL A 13 -12.35 8.59 1.23
N ARG A 14 -13.66 8.59 1.00
CA ARG A 14 -14.27 7.91 -0.16
C ARG A 14 -14.08 8.78 -1.39
N LEU A 15 -13.65 8.17 -2.50
CA LEU A 15 -13.29 8.85 -3.73
C LEU A 15 -14.04 8.22 -4.91
N ALA A 16 -14.40 9.04 -5.88
CA ALA A 16 -14.91 8.61 -7.18
C ALA A 16 -13.76 8.41 -8.19
N SER A 17 -12.65 9.15 -8.05
CA SER A 17 -11.53 9.08 -8.98
C SER A 17 -10.17 9.32 -8.31
N CYS A 18 -9.13 8.74 -8.93
CA CYS A 18 -7.73 9.00 -8.62
C CYS A 18 -6.99 9.37 -9.92
N SER A 19 -6.03 10.29 -9.87
CA SER A 19 -5.20 10.63 -11.03
C SER A 19 -3.77 10.95 -10.62
N PHE A 20 -2.82 10.23 -11.22
CA PHE A 20 -1.39 10.29 -10.89
C PHE A 20 -0.55 10.41 -12.18
N PRO A 21 -0.53 11.58 -12.84
CA PRO A 21 0.40 11.83 -13.93
C PRO A 21 1.84 11.74 -13.45
N VAL A 22 2.72 11.24 -14.32
CA VAL A 22 4.14 11.11 -14.07
C VAL A 22 4.84 12.39 -14.52
N ALA A 23 5.65 12.98 -13.65
CA ALA A 23 6.57 14.04 -14.00
C ALA A 23 8.01 13.55 -14.07
N ASP A 24 8.73 14.05 -15.06
CA ASP A 24 10.19 13.99 -15.07
C ASP A 24 10.74 15.04 -14.10
N TRP A 25 10.93 14.64 -12.84
CA TRP A 25 11.45 15.49 -11.79
C TRP A 25 12.60 14.81 -11.07
N ALA A 26 13.79 15.38 -11.24
CA ALA A 26 14.95 15.01 -10.43
C ALA A 26 14.78 15.53 -9.01
N TRP A 27 14.72 14.62 -8.04
CA TRP A 27 14.46 14.96 -6.64
C TRP A 27 15.72 15.55 -5.96
N PRO A 28 15.76 16.87 -5.66
CA PRO A 28 17.00 17.49 -5.15
C PRO A 28 17.44 16.92 -3.80
N TRP A 29 16.48 16.57 -2.94
CA TRP A 29 16.75 15.95 -1.65
C TRP A 29 17.58 14.67 -1.77
N ALA A 30 17.28 13.85 -2.78
CA ALA A 30 18.02 12.62 -3.06
C ALA A 30 19.41 12.92 -3.63
N ALA A 31 19.51 13.90 -4.54
CA ALA A 31 20.78 14.31 -5.13
C ALA A 31 21.77 14.83 -4.06
N GLU A 32 21.30 15.63 -3.11
CA GLU A 32 22.10 16.14 -1.98
C GLU A 32 22.57 15.04 -1.01
N ARG A 33 21.90 13.88 -1.01
CA ARG A 33 22.11 12.78 -0.04
C ARG A 33 22.61 11.51 -0.71
N ALA A 34 23.06 11.58 -1.96
CA ALA A 34 23.45 10.41 -2.75
C ALA A 34 24.44 9.49 -2.03
N ASP A 35 25.48 10.06 -1.40
CA ASP A 35 26.49 9.30 -0.65
C ASP A 35 25.90 8.62 0.60
N ALA A 36 25.02 9.32 1.32
CA ALA A 36 24.37 8.79 2.51
C ALA A 36 23.40 7.65 2.16
N ILE A 37 22.64 7.79 1.07
CA ILE A 37 21.76 6.76 0.53
C ILE A 37 22.57 5.53 0.12
N ALA A 38 23.69 5.72 -0.59
CA ALA A 38 24.56 4.62 -1.01
C ALA A 38 25.16 3.87 0.19
N HIS A 39 25.60 4.60 1.23
CA HIS A 39 26.10 4.00 2.45
C HIS A 39 25.02 3.20 3.20
N ASP A 40 23.81 3.77 3.32
CA ASP A 40 22.68 3.09 3.94
C ASP A 40 22.29 1.81 3.18
N TRP A 41 22.30 1.86 1.85
CA TRP A 41 22.01 0.71 1.01
C TRP A 41 23.02 -0.42 1.21
N ALA A 42 24.32 -0.11 1.23
CA ALA A 42 25.36 -1.10 1.50
C ALA A 42 25.17 -1.78 2.87
N ARG A 43 24.80 -1.00 3.90
CA ARG A 43 24.48 -1.51 5.24
C ARG A 43 23.27 -2.45 5.22
N ARG A 44 22.22 -2.13 4.46
CA ARG A 44 21.03 -2.98 4.33
C ARG A 44 21.31 -4.27 3.58
N LEU A 45 22.06 -4.20 2.46
CA LEU A 45 22.46 -5.39 1.70
C LEU A 45 23.31 -6.36 2.54
N ALA A 46 24.14 -5.84 3.45
CA ALA A 46 24.92 -6.68 4.37
C ALA A 46 24.02 -7.46 5.36
N LEU A 47 22.82 -6.95 5.67
CA LEU A 47 21.86 -7.59 6.58
C LEU A 47 20.86 -8.47 5.84
N VAL A 48 20.44 -8.05 4.64
CA VAL A 48 19.42 -8.71 3.82
C VAL A 48 19.95 -8.75 2.38
N PRO A 49 20.78 -9.76 2.03
CA PRO A 49 21.43 -9.83 0.72
C PRO A 49 20.47 -9.99 -0.47
N GLN A 50 19.22 -10.41 -0.22
CA GLN A 50 18.19 -10.56 -1.24
C GLN A 50 17.52 -9.24 -1.65
N LEU A 51 17.85 -8.11 -1.01
CA LEU A 51 17.27 -6.82 -1.40
C LEU A 51 17.66 -6.45 -2.83
N PHE A 52 16.67 -5.99 -3.58
CA PHE A 52 16.83 -5.52 -4.94
C PHE A 52 16.49 -4.03 -5.03
N ASP A 53 17.31 -3.26 -5.76
CA ASP A 53 17.08 -1.82 -5.96
C ASP A 53 16.17 -1.59 -7.17
N GLY A 54 14.87 -1.74 -6.94
CA GLY A 54 13.84 -1.56 -7.96
C GLY A 54 13.49 -0.09 -8.23
N THR A 55 12.74 0.13 -9.30
CA THR A 55 12.10 1.44 -9.57
C THR A 55 10.89 1.61 -8.65
N VAL A 56 10.72 2.81 -8.09
CA VAL A 56 9.56 3.16 -7.27
C VAL A 56 9.05 4.55 -7.68
N TYR A 57 7.75 4.79 -7.55
CA TYR A 57 7.15 6.10 -7.75
C TYR A 57 6.66 6.71 -6.44
N LEU A 58 7.03 7.96 -6.19
CA LEU A 58 6.56 8.72 -5.03
C LEU A 58 5.66 9.87 -5.46
N LEU A 59 4.73 10.24 -4.58
CA LEU A 59 3.73 11.26 -4.83
C LEU A 59 4.19 12.62 -4.29
N ARG A 60 3.92 13.67 -5.05
CA ARG A 60 4.03 15.07 -4.64
C ARG A 60 2.79 15.84 -5.04
N GLU A 61 2.63 17.04 -4.48
CA GLU A 61 1.54 17.98 -4.83
C GLU A 61 0.15 17.35 -4.68
N ARG A 62 0.02 16.44 -3.72
CA ARG A 62 -1.22 15.73 -3.45
C ARG A 62 -2.34 16.69 -3.07
N ALA A 63 -3.49 16.56 -3.73
CA ALA A 63 -4.72 17.22 -3.36
C ALA A 63 -5.87 16.20 -3.21
N ILE A 64 -6.73 16.44 -2.22
CA ILE A 64 -8.04 15.79 -2.12
C ILE A 64 -9.07 16.90 -2.22
N ALA A 65 -9.83 16.91 -3.30
CA ALA A 65 -10.86 17.92 -3.57
C ALA A 65 -12.14 17.23 -4.01
N GLY A 66 -13.24 17.46 -3.26
CA GLY A 66 -14.48 16.71 -3.47
C GLY A 66 -14.25 15.21 -3.30
N ALA A 67 -14.59 14.44 -4.35
CA ALA A 67 -14.40 13.00 -4.39
C ALA A 67 -13.20 12.57 -5.28
N ALA A 68 -12.22 13.45 -5.49
CA ALA A 68 -11.03 13.14 -6.30
C ALA A 68 -9.75 13.25 -5.48
N LEU A 69 -8.86 12.25 -5.63
CA LEU A 69 -7.47 12.32 -5.19
C LEU A 69 -6.59 12.54 -6.41
N THR A 70 -5.83 13.63 -6.39
CA THR A 70 -4.87 13.95 -7.45
C THR A 70 -3.49 14.19 -6.86
N GLY A 71 -2.48 14.04 -7.71
CA GLY A 71 -1.13 14.52 -7.44
C GLY A 71 -0.18 14.01 -8.51
N THR A 72 1.03 14.54 -8.52
CA THR A 72 2.04 14.18 -9.52
C THR A 72 2.94 13.11 -8.92
N VAL A 73 3.18 12.02 -9.63
CA VAL A 73 4.19 11.04 -9.21
C VAL A 73 5.50 11.27 -9.95
N PHE A 74 6.61 10.90 -9.32
CA PHE A 74 7.93 10.98 -9.92
C PHE A 74 8.73 9.71 -9.62
N LYS A 75 9.61 9.37 -10.54
CA LYS A 75 10.44 8.16 -10.45
C LYS A 75 11.57 8.35 -9.44
N THR A 76 11.81 7.32 -8.63
CA THR A 76 12.98 7.17 -7.77
C THR A 76 13.39 5.69 -7.71
N ASP A 77 14.40 5.36 -6.90
CA ASP A 77 14.84 3.99 -6.67
C ASP A 77 14.51 3.52 -5.24
N PHE A 78 14.44 2.21 -5.04
CA PHE A 78 14.00 1.60 -3.79
C PHE A 78 14.94 1.96 -2.64
N LYS A 79 16.26 2.02 -2.88
CA LYS A 79 17.22 2.45 -1.85
C LYS A 79 16.98 3.89 -1.39
N THR A 80 16.67 4.81 -2.31
CA THR A 80 16.35 6.20 -1.98
C THR A 80 15.05 6.28 -1.22
N PHE A 81 14.03 5.52 -1.62
CA PHE A 81 12.77 5.42 -0.90
C PHE A 81 12.97 4.95 0.55
N LEU A 82 13.72 3.88 0.78
CA LEU A 82 13.98 3.36 2.12
C LEU A 82 14.70 4.40 3.00
N TYR A 83 15.74 5.04 2.44
CA TYR A 83 16.48 6.07 3.15
C TYR A 83 15.59 7.28 3.47
N TRP A 84 14.81 7.76 2.50
CA TRP A 84 13.85 8.85 2.71
C TRP A 84 12.81 8.50 3.77
N ARG A 85 12.27 7.29 3.76
CA ARG A 85 11.26 6.88 4.74
C ARG A 85 11.77 7.00 6.18
N ASP A 86 13.03 6.69 6.40
CA ASP A 86 13.69 6.81 7.70
C ASP A 86 14.01 8.27 8.07
N HIS A 87 14.17 9.15 7.07
CA HIS A 87 14.52 10.58 7.20
C HIS A 87 13.38 11.54 6.80
N ARG A 88 12.14 11.04 6.73
CA ARG A 88 10.98 11.72 6.13
C ARG A 88 10.64 13.10 6.71
N ALA A 89 11.11 13.42 7.91
CA ALA A 89 10.98 14.75 8.50
C ALA A 89 11.69 15.84 7.68
N GLU A 90 12.70 15.47 6.89
CA GLU A 90 13.48 16.36 6.01
C GLU A 90 12.90 16.48 4.59
N GLY A 91 12.06 15.53 4.18
CA GLY A 91 11.53 15.41 2.82
C GLY A 91 10.09 15.93 2.70
N ALA A 92 9.86 17.20 3.04
CA ALA A 92 8.53 17.78 3.04
C ALA A 92 7.85 17.74 1.67
N GLY A 93 6.55 17.45 1.64
CA GLY A 93 5.74 17.47 0.42
C GLY A 93 5.88 16.24 -0.49
N VAL A 94 6.63 15.23 -0.06
CA VAL A 94 6.71 13.90 -0.70
C VAL A 94 5.92 12.89 0.13
N PHE A 95 5.25 11.97 -0.53
CA PHE A 95 4.40 10.95 0.06
C PHE A 95 4.68 9.59 -0.59
N GLU A 96 4.55 8.53 0.20
CA GLU A 96 4.38 7.18 -0.34
C GLU A 96 2.92 7.03 -0.77
N VAL A 97 2.70 6.64 -2.01
CA VAL A 97 1.39 6.25 -2.52
C VAL A 97 1.47 4.82 -3.00
N PHE A 98 0.46 4.03 -2.68
CA PHE A 98 0.43 2.61 -3.03
C PHE A 98 -1.00 2.13 -3.21
N GLY A 99 -1.14 1.09 -4.03
CA GLY A 99 -2.41 0.40 -4.24
C GLY A 99 -2.67 -0.61 -3.12
N THR A 100 -3.93 -0.75 -2.70
CA THR A 100 -4.32 -1.81 -1.75
C THR A 100 -5.67 -2.44 -2.11
N SER A 101 -5.77 -3.76 -1.94
CA SER A 101 -6.97 -4.55 -2.23
C SER A 101 -7.72 -4.90 -0.95
N LEU A 102 -8.85 -4.23 -0.72
CA LEU A 102 -9.71 -4.50 0.43
C LEU A 102 -10.72 -5.60 0.13
N ILE A 103 -10.40 -6.82 0.55
CA ILE A 103 -11.23 -7.99 0.28
C ILE A 103 -12.26 -8.18 1.39
N ARG A 104 -13.54 -8.15 1.02
CA ARG A 104 -14.68 -8.35 1.92
C ARG A 104 -15.40 -9.66 1.60
N SER A 105 -15.70 -10.47 2.62
CA SER A 105 -16.50 -11.68 2.47
C SER A 105 -18.01 -11.38 2.29
N ALA A 106 -18.79 -12.40 1.97
CA ALA A 106 -20.25 -12.31 1.86
C ALA A 106 -20.93 -11.84 3.16
N GLU A 107 -20.34 -12.15 4.31
CA GLU A 107 -20.83 -11.77 5.64
C GLU A 107 -20.41 -10.35 6.03
N GLY A 108 -19.56 -9.71 5.23
CA GLY A 108 -19.05 -8.36 5.49
C GLY A 108 -17.73 -8.30 6.25
N HIS A 109 -17.10 -9.43 6.57
CA HIS A 109 -15.79 -9.48 7.23
C HIS A 109 -14.67 -9.08 6.26
N ILE A 110 -13.59 -8.49 6.77
CA ILE A 110 -12.41 -8.09 5.97
C ILE A 110 -11.30 -9.13 6.12
N LEU A 111 -10.65 -9.48 5.03
CA LEU A 111 -9.50 -10.38 5.02
C LEU A 111 -8.22 -9.58 4.77
N LEU A 112 -7.21 -9.82 5.60
CA LEU A 112 -5.90 -9.17 5.53
C LEU A 112 -4.80 -10.22 5.39
N GLY A 113 -3.75 -9.92 4.64
CA GLY A 113 -2.55 -10.75 4.56
C GLY A 113 -1.64 -10.52 5.76
N ARG A 114 -1.08 -11.59 6.32
CA ARG A 114 0.05 -11.51 7.24
C ARG A 114 1.33 -11.79 6.46
N GLN A 115 2.23 -10.84 6.52
CA GLN A 115 3.51 -10.89 5.82
C GLN A 115 4.41 -11.96 6.43
N GLY A 116 4.95 -12.83 5.56
CA GLY A 116 5.83 -13.93 5.93
C GLY A 116 7.19 -13.48 6.49
N PRO A 117 7.97 -14.42 7.05
CA PRO A 117 9.29 -14.12 7.61
C PRO A 117 10.32 -13.74 6.54
N GLY A 118 11.36 -13.01 6.92
CA GLY A 118 12.50 -12.70 6.05
C GLY A 118 12.35 -11.45 5.18
N GLN A 119 11.28 -10.68 5.39
CA GLN A 119 11.00 -9.43 4.68
C GLN A 119 10.93 -8.23 5.64
N LEU A 120 10.97 -7.03 5.09
CA LEU A 120 10.92 -5.77 5.86
C LEU A 120 9.65 -5.64 6.72
N ASN A 121 8.53 -6.21 6.27
CA ASN A 121 7.23 -6.13 6.93
C ASN A 121 6.83 -7.42 7.65
N SER A 122 7.76 -8.35 7.91
CA SER A 122 7.44 -9.64 8.52
C SER A 122 6.55 -9.52 9.76
N GLY A 123 5.49 -10.33 9.79
CA GLY A 123 4.48 -10.37 10.86
C GLY A 123 3.49 -9.21 10.86
N ARG A 124 3.63 -8.21 9.98
CA ARG A 124 2.62 -7.15 9.81
C ARG A 124 1.38 -7.72 9.11
N VAL A 125 0.21 -7.18 9.48
CA VAL A 125 -1.08 -7.60 8.96
C VAL A 125 -1.79 -6.42 8.29
N TYR A 126 -1.96 -6.48 6.97
CA TYR A 126 -2.59 -5.42 6.17
C TYR A 126 -3.21 -6.00 4.89
N PRO A 127 -4.08 -5.26 4.17
CA PRO A 127 -4.66 -5.80 2.94
C PRO A 127 -3.57 -5.97 1.87
N PRO A 128 -3.69 -6.90 0.91
CA PRO A 128 -2.73 -7.03 -0.18
C PRO A 128 -2.41 -5.69 -0.82
N SER A 129 -1.13 -5.35 -0.94
CA SER A 129 -0.69 -3.99 -1.25
C SER A 129 0.70 -3.96 -1.89
N GLY A 130 0.84 -3.16 -2.94
CA GLY A 130 2.10 -2.99 -3.66
C GLY A 130 2.51 -1.54 -3.83
N LEU A 131 3.82 -1.30 -3.76
CA LEU A 131 4.40 -0.03 -4.17
C LEU A 131 4.16 0.20 -5.66
N ILE A 132 3.98 1.45 -6.04
CA ILE A 132 3.86 1.81 -7.45
C ILE A 132 5.24 1.67 -8.12
N ASP A 133 5.30 0.90 -9.20
CA ASP A 133 6.52 0.68 -9.98
C ASP A 133 6.34 1.02 -11.47
N GLY A 134 7.28 0.55 -12.31
CA GLY A 134 7.28 0.83 -13.74
C GLY A 134 6.20 0.07 -14.53
N ASP A 135 5.73 -1.07 -14.03
CA ASP A 135 4.72 -1.89 -14.71
C ASP A 135 3.32 -1.31 -14.54
N ASP A 136 3.14 -0.39 -13.57
CA ASP A 136 1.89 0.33 -13.35
C ASP A 136 1.70 1.55 -14.29
N LEU A 137 2.65 1.80 -15.20
CA LEU A 137 2.56 2.91 -16.16
C LEU A 137 1.58 2.62 -17.31
N CYS A 138 0.59 3.49 -17.49
CA CYS A 138 -0.25 3.55 -18.68
C CYS A 138 -0.09 4.90 -19.39
N GLY A 139 0.79 4.95 -20.39
CA GLY A 139 1.14 6.18 -21.08
C GLY A 139 1.95 7.12 -20.19
N ALA A 140 1.36 8.25 -19.79
CA ALA A 140 2.02 9.28 -18.97
C ALA A 140 1.49 9.35 -17.52
N ALA A 141 0.72 8.35 -17.09
CA ALA A 141 0.13 8.28 -15.75
C ALA A 141 0.18 6.87 -15.19
N ILE A 142 0.03 6.75 -13.88
CA ILE A 142 -0.13 5.45 -13.22
C ILE A 142 -1.55 4.94 -13.38
N ASP A 143 -1.69 3.70 -13.83
CA ASP A 143 -2.93 2.94 -13.76
C ASP A 143 -3.06 2.29 -12.39
N ILE A 144 -3.63 3.04 -11.44
CA ILE A 144 -3.79 2.56 -10.07
C ILE A 144 -4.77 1.38 -9.98
N ASP A 145 -5.70 1.24 -10.92
CA ASP A 145 -6.62 0.09 -10.95
C ASP A 145 -5.89 -1.18 -11.35
N ALA A 146 -5.05 -1.10 -12.39
CA ALA A 146 -4.21 -2.22 -12.83
C ALA A 146 -3.23 -2.65 -11.73
N SER A 147 -2.57 -1.69 -11.08
CA SER A 147 -1.67 -1.95 -9.94
C SER A 147 -2.39 -2.72 -8.82
N ILE A 148 -3.54 -2.22 -8.35
CA ILE A 148 -4.31 -2.86 -7.28
C ILE A 148 -4.82 -4.25 -7.67
N ALA A 149 -5.22 -4.43 -8.93
CA ALA A 149 -5.70 -5.70 -9.45
C ALA A 149 -4.57 -6.74 -9.64
N ARG A 150 -3.36 -6.29 -9.99
CA ARG A 150 -2.16 -7.14 -10.07
C ARG A 150 -1.79 -7.67 -8.69
N GLU A 151 -1.67 -6.79 -7.70
CA GLU A 151 -1.36 -7.16 -6.30
C GLU A 151 -2.41 -8.08 -5.68
N LEU A 152 -3.70 -7.89 -6.03
CA LEU A 152 -4.76 -8.82 -5.65
C LEU A 152 -4.47 -10.24 -6.15
N ALA A 153 -4.05 -10.37 -7.41
CA ALA A 153 -3.80 -11.65 -8.03
C ALA A 153 -2.51 -12.30 -7.53
N GLU A 154 -1.44 -11.52 -7.40
CA GLU A 154 -0.11 -11.98 -6.97
C GLU A 154 -0.14 -12.47 -5.52
N GLU A 155 -0.73 -11.73 -4.59
CA GLU A 155 -0.70 -12.13 -3.18
C GLU A 155 -1.81 -13.12 -2.78
N THR A 156 -2.90 -13.22 -3.55
CA THR A 156 -4.08 -14.01 -3.10
C THR A 156 -4.65 -15.00 -4.10
N GLY A 157 -4.19 -14.97 -5.36
CA GLY A 157 -4.75 -15.78 -6.45
C GLY A 157 -6.20 -15.42 -6.80
N LEU A 158 -6.74 -14.33 -6.25
CA LEU A 158 -8.05 -13.80 -6.61
C LEU A 158 -7.92 -12.87 -7.81
N THR A 159 -8.96 -12.83 -8.65
CA THR A 159 -8.97 -11.94 -9.82
C THR A 159 -10.21 -11.05 -9.78
N PRO A 160 -10.17 -9.87 -10.43
CA PRO A 160 -11.35 -8.99 -10.54
C PRO A 160 -12.58 -9.69 -11.11
N GLY A 161 -12.43 -10.71 -11.97
CA GLY A 161 -13.56 -11.48 -12.50
C GLY A 161 -14.23 -12.42 -11.49
N SER A 162 -13.60 -12.67 -10.35
CA SER A 162 -14.12 -13.53 -9.27
C SER A 162 -14.74 -12.77 -8.10
N LEU A 163 -14.71 -11.44 -8.14
CA LEU A 163 -15.15 -10.54 -7.09
C LEU A 163 -16.02 -9.41 -7.69
N GLU A 164 -16.91 -8.84 -6.89
CA GLU A 164 -17.60 -7.61 -7.24
C GLU A 164 -16.74 -6.41 -6.84
N ARG A 165 -16.31 -5.60 -7.82
CA ARG A 165 -15.64 -4.32 -7.55
C ARG A 165 -16.67 -3.31 -7.03
N VAL A 166 -16.46 -2.76 -5.83
CA VAL A 166 -17.24 -1.62 -5.36
C VAL A 166 -16.80 -0.36 -6.13
N PRO A 167 -17.75 0.44 -6.68
CA PRO A 167 -17.39 1.66 -7.40
C PRO A 167 -16.59 2.67 -6.55
N GLY A 168 -15.63 3.34 -7.18
CA GLY A 168 -14.76 4.31 -6.55
C GLY A 168 -13.58 3.69 -5.79
N TYR A 169 -13.02 4.47 -4.85
CA TYR A 169 -11.85 4.13 -4.04
C TYR A 169 -12.04 4.61 -2.59
N ILE A 170 -11.13 4.18 -1.72
CA ILE A 170 -10.94 4.74 -0.38
C ILE A 170 -9.47 5.14 -0.24
N ALA A 171 -9.18 6.40 0.03
CA ALA A 171 -7.84 6.82 0.40
C ALA A 171 -7.70 6.81 1.92
N ALA A 172 -6.76 6.02 2.46
CA ALA A 172 -6.30 6.16 3.83
C ALA A 172 -5.03 7.01 3.85
N VAL A 173 -5.17 8.22 4.39
CA VAL A 173 -4.06 9.15 4.59
C VAL A 173 -3.55 8.99 6.02
N ASN A 174 -2.31 8.52 6.15
CA ASN A 174 -1.64 8.31 7.42
C ASN A 174 -0.28 9.03 7.38
N GLY A 175 -0.28 10.33 7.71
CA GLY A 175 0.90 11.18 7.59
C GLY A 175 1.45 11.21 6.17
N TRP A 176 2.63 10.61 5.99
CA TRP A 176 3.37 10.53 4.73
C TRP A 176 2.88 9.40 3.80
N GLN A 177 2.00 8.52 4.27
CA GLN A 177 1.46 7.41 3.50
C GLN A 177 0.07 7.72 2.95
N VAL A 178 -0.19 7.26 1.72
CA VAL A 178 -1.47 7.33 1.03
C VAL A 178 -1.80 5.96 0.43
N ALA A 179 -2.55 5.16 1.17
CA ALA A 179 -3.06 3.90 0.64
C ALA A 179 -4.31 4.18 -0.19
N VAL A 180 -4.29 3.84 -1.48
CA VAL A 180 -5.45 3.94 -2.37
C VAL A 180 -6.08 2.58 -2.51
N ALA A 181 -7.29 2.44 -1.99
CA ALA A 181 -7.93 1.14 -1.85
C ALA A 181 -9.09 0.94 -2.82
N ILE A 182 -9.15 -0.23 -3.45
CA ILE A 182 -10.38 -0.75 -4.07
C ILE A 182 -11.01 -1.76 -3.12
N GLU A 183 -12.30 -1.62 -2.87
CA GLU A 183 -13.08 -2.59 -2.11
C GLU A 183 -13.62 -3.67 -3.06
N TRP A 184 -13.28 -4.92 -2.78
CA TRP A 184 -13.69 -6.10 -3.52
C TRP A 184 -14.61 -6.97 -2.66
N ARG A 185 -15.79 -7.32 -3.17
CA ARG A 185 -16.75 -8.17 -2.46
C ARG A 185 -16.75 -9.58 -3.04
N SER A 186 -16.47 -10.55 -2.19
CA SER A 186 -16.54 -11.96 -2.54
C SER A 186 -17.93 -12.51 -2.20
N PRO A 187 -18.49 -13.40 -3.05
CA PRO A 187 -19.68 -14.16 -2.69
C PRO A 187 -19.40 -15.27 -1.66
N LEU A 188 -18.14 -15.52 -1.33
CA LEU A 188 -17.75 -16.56 -0.36
C LEU A 188 -17.82 -16.05 1.09
N ALA A 189 -18.23 -16.92 2.00
CA ALA A 189 -18.09 -16.70 3.44
C ALA A 189 -16.61 -16.57 3.85
N ALA A 190 -16.33 -15.89 4.96
CA ALA A 190 -14.96 -15.50 5.30
C ALA A 190 -14.00 -16.69 5.43
N GLU A 191 -14.44 -17.78 6.06
CA GLU A 191 -13.62 -18.98 6.24
C GLU A 191 -13.35 -19.72 4.92
N ALA A 192 -14.35 -19.77 4.02
CA ALA A 192 -14.18 -20.38 2.71
C ALA A 192 -13.24 -19.56 1.82
N LEU A 193 -13.36 -18.22 1.88
CA LEU A 193 -12.47 -17.31 1.18
C LEU A 193 -11.04 -17.40 1.72
N ARG A 194 -10.86 -17.40 3.05
CA ARG A 194 -9.57 -17.61 3.69
C ARG A 194 -8.94 -18.92 3.24
N LYS A 195 -9.68 -20.03 3.27
CA LYS A 195 -9.19 -21.34 2.82
C LYS A 195 -8.73 -21.31 1.37
N ARG A 196 -9.48 -20.63 0.48
CA ARG A 196 -9.11 -20.49 -0.93
C ARG A 196 -7.78 -19.74 -1.09
N ILE A 197 -7.63 -18.61 -0.40
CA ILE A 197 -6.40 -17.81 -0.47
C ILE A 197 -5.21 -18.57 0.11
N LEU A 198 -5.38 -19.24 1.26
CA LEU A 198 -4.32 -20.08 1.84
C LEU A 198 -3.91 -21.23 0.92
N GLY A 199 -4.86 -21.85 0.21
CA GLY A 199 -4.53 -22.88 -0.78
C GLY A 199 -3.72 -22.34 -1.98
N PHE A 200 -3.88 -21.06 -2.33
CA PHE A 200 -3.02 -20.40 -3.31
C PHE A 200 -1.62 -20.18 -2.73
N ILE A 201 -1.52 -19.58 -1.55
CA ILE A 201 -0.26 -19.32 -0.84
C ILE A 201 0.57 -20.60 -0.66
N GLU A 202 -0.06 -21.70 -0.25
CA GLU A 202 0.60 -23.00 -0.07
C GLU A 202 1.19 -23.58 -1.37
N ALA A 203 0.65 -23.17 -2.53
CA ALA A 203 1.12 -23.62 -3.85
C ALA A 203 2.24 -22.74 -4.42
N GLU A 204 2.52 -21.59 -3.83
CA GLU A 204 3.57 -20.69 -4.28
C GLU A 204 4.96 -21.22 -3.89
N ALA A 205 5.93 -21.05 -4.79
CA ALA A 205 7.32 -21.43 -4.51
C ALA A 205 7.97 -20.50 -3.47
N GLN A 206 7.56 -19.23 -3.44
CA GLN A 206 8.08 -18.19 -2.57
C GLN A 206 6.93 -17.28 -2.11
N PRO A 207 6.04 -17.78 -1.22
CA PRO A 207 4.89 -17.00 -0.80
C PRO A 207 5.32 -15.75 -0.01
N GLU A 208 4.73 -14.61 -0.34
CA GLU A 208 4.93 -13.37 0.42
C GLU A 208 4.14 -13.37 1.73
N LEU A 209 2.96 -13.99 1.72
CA LEU A 209 2.07 -14.12 2.86
C LEU A 209 2.22 -15.49 3.51
N ASP A 210 2.14 -15.55 4.84
CA ASP A 210 2.16 -16.82 5.58
C ASP A 210 0.82 -17.14 6.29
N ASP A 211 -0.11 -16.19 6.29
CA ASP A 211 -1.46 -16.35 6.82
C ASP A 211 -2.41 -15.28 6.27
N ILE A 212 -3.71 -15.53 6.41
CA ILE A 212 -4.78 -14.58 6.17
C ILE A 212 -5.59 -14.39 7.45
N VAL A 213 -5.68 -13.14 7.91
CA VAL A 213 -6.40 -12.76 9.14
C VAL A 213 -7.79 -12.25 8.79
N ILE A 214 -8.82 -12.86 9.38
CA ILE A 214 -10.22 -12.42 9.24
C ILE A 214 -10.54 -11.41 10.36
N VAL A 215 -10.85 -10.18 9.98
CA VAL A 215 -11.27 -9.11 10.88
C VAL A 215 -12.77 -8.93 10.78
N ARG A 216 -13.50 -9.17 11.88
CA ARG A 216 -14.97 -9.18 11.88
C ARG A 216 -15.56 -7.87 12.38
N ARG A 217 -14.86 -7.22 13.31
CA ARG A 217 -15.32 -6.00 14.00
C ARG A 217 -14.14 -5.14 14.42
N ARG A 218 -14.41 -3.90 14.82
CA ARG A 218 -13.34 -2.95 15.22
C ARG A 218 -12.51 -3.39 16.42
N SER A 219 -13.06 -4.20 17.33
CA SER A 219 -12.31 -4.74 18.46
C SER A 219 -11.29 -5.82 18.09
N ASP A 220 -11.33 -6.33 16.84
CA ASP A 220 -10.33 -7.26 16.33
C ASP A 220 -9.09 -6.53 15.76
N ILE A 221 -9.09 -5.19 15.73
CA ILE A 221 -7.97 -4.39 15.25
C ILE A 221 -6.81 -4.47 16.26
N ASP A 222 -5.70 -5.07 15.84
CA ASP A 222 -4.47 -5.13 16.62
C ASP A 222 -3.50 -4.02 16.19
N ALA A 223 -3.40 -2.97 17.00
CA ALA A 223 -2.53 -1.83 16.72
C ALA A 223 -1.03 -2.18 16.71
N ARG A 224 -0.62 -3.34 17.23
CA ARG A 224 0.79 -3.77 17.25
C ARG A 224 1.22 -4.36 15.91
N THR A 225 0.35 -5.16 15.29
CA THR A 225 0.64 -5.87 14.05
C THR A 225 0.09 -5.15 12.82
N MET A 226 -1.03 -4.44 12.95
CA MET A 226 -1.67 -3.71 11.85
C MET A 226 -1.14 -2.28 11.73
N PRO A 227 -0.56 -1.87 10.59
CA PRO A 227 -0.07 -0.51 10.39
C PRO A 227 -1.22 0.52 10.36
N GLY A 228 -0.89 1.80 10.57
CA GLY A 228 -1.87 2.87 10.76
C GLY A 228 -2.89 3.02 9.61
N HIS A 229 -2.46 2.84 8.36
CA HIS A 229 -3.37 2.88 7.21
C HIS A 229 -4.39 1.73 7.25
N ALA A 230 -3.97 0.51 7.60
CA ALA A 230 -4.86 -0.65 7.71
C ALA A 230 -5.89 -0.44 8.83
N GLN A 231 -5.44 0.06 9.99
CA GLN A 231 -6.34 0.41 11.10
C GLN A 231 -7.40 1.44 10.66
N ALA A 232 -7.01 2.47 9.90
CA ALA A 232 -7.91 3.49 9.39
C ALA A 232 -8.99 2.91 8.47
N LEU A 233 -8.58 2.06 7.51
CA LEU A 233 -9.48 1.39 6.59
C LEU A 233 -10.47 0.51 7.35
N LEU A 234 -10.01 -0.30 8.30
CA LEU A 234 -10.85 -1.17 9.11
C LEU A 234 -11.87 -0.38 9.95
N ARG A 235 -11.46 0.70 10.63
CA ARG A 235 -12.37 1.56 11.40
C ARG A 235 -13.44 2.20 10.51
N THR A 236 -13.12 2.48 9.25
CA THR A 236 -14.05 3.06 8.28
C THR A 236 -15.06 2.03 7.77
N LEU A 237 -14.64 0.78 7.63
CA LEU A 237 -15.38 -0.26 6.90
C LEU A 237 -16.14 -1.25 7.77
N LEU A 238 -15.73 -1.39 9.03
CA LEU A 238 -16.33 -2.32 9.97
C LEU A 238 -17.34 -1.59 10.87
N PRO A 239 -18.44 -2.28 11.24
CA PRO A 239 -19.34 -1.79 12.26
C PRO A 239 -18.59 -1.61 13.59
N ALA A 240 -19.13 -0.74 14.45
CA ALA A 240 -18.60 -0.48 15.78
C ALA A 240 -18.46 -1.77 16.61
#